data_AF-A0A814R4X9-F1
#
_entry.id   AF-A0A814R4X9-F1
#
_cell.length_a   1.000
_cell.length_b   1.000
_cell.length_c   1.000
_cell.angle_alpha   90.00
_cell.angle_beta   90.00
_cell.angle_gamma   90.00
#
_symmetry.space_group_name_H-M   'P 1'
#
loop_
_entity.id
_entity.type
_entity.pdbx_description
1 polymer ?
#
loop_
_entity_poly.entity_id
_entity_poly.type
_entity_poly.pdbx_seq_one_letter_code
_entity_poly.pdbx_strand_id
1 'polypeptide(L)'
;FGENIRVLEWIFKRTENDSTVCKETPIGFMPKDDSFDLEGLQISKEEIQELFSLDKNFWLNELNDIKNYFEEYVSDSTPQEIYNQLNAIRERFEKSN
;
A
#
# COMPACT_ATOMS: atom_id res chain seq x y z
N PHE A 1 15.44 13.35 9.50
CA PHE A 1 14.19 13.36 8.70
C PHE A 1 14.42 13.60 7.20
N GLY A 2 15.67 13.69 6.70
CA GLY A 2 15.94 13.90 5.27
C GLY A 2 15.65 12.67 4.40
N GLU A 3 15.66 11.47 4.97
CA GLU A 3 15.52 10.20 4.24
C GLU A 3 14.19 10.05 3.48
N ASN A 4 13.14 10.80 3.85
CA ASN A 4 11.86 10.80 3.12
C ASN A 4 12.01 11.27 1.66
N ILE A 5 13.11 11.95 1.33
CA ILE A 5 13.43 12.31 -0.07
C ILE A 5 13.52 11.08 -0.97
N ARG A 6 13.94 9.93 -0.42
CA ARG A 6 14.03 8.65 -1.15
C ARG A 6 12.66 8.13 -1.58
N VAL A 7 11.62 8.39 -0.78
CA VAL A 7 10.21 8.10 -1.12
C VAL A 7 9.74 9.00 -2.25
N LEU A 8 10.08 10.29 -2.22
CA LEU A 8 9.73 11.22 -3.28
C LEU A 8 10.44 10.87 -4.60
N GLU A 9 11.71 10.48 -4.54
CA GLU A 9 12.45 9.98 -5.71
C GLU A 9 11.75 8.77 -6.34
N TRP A 10 11.30 7.81 -5.52
CA TRP A 10 10.53 6.66 -6.00
C TRP A 10 9.21 7.07 -6.66
N ILE A 11 8.48 8.03 -6.06
CA ILE A 11 7.25 8.58 -6.64
C ILE A 11 7.54 9.18 -8.03
N PHE A 12 8.62 9.96 -8.19
CA PHE A 12 8.97 10.53 -9.49
C PHE A 12 9.24 9.45 -10.54
N LYS A 13 10.04 8.42 -10.21
CA LYS A 13 10.27 7.27 -11.10
C LYS A 13 8.96 6.58 -11.52
N ARG A 14 8.00 6.43 -10.59
CA ARG A 14 6.66 5.89 -10.89
C ARG A 14 5.86 6.76 -11.84
N THR A 15 5.90 8.09 -11.67
CA THR A 15 5.21 9.02 -12.58
C THR A 15 5.81 9.07 -13.98
N GLU A 16 7.09 8.73 -14.11
CA GLU A 16 7.79 8.58 -15.39
C GLU A 16 7.56 7.20 -16.05
N ASN A 17 6.62 6.41 -15.51
CA ASN A 17 6.28 5.05 -15.96
C ASN A 17 7.41 4.02 -15.83
N ASP A 18 8.36 4.22 -14.92
CA ASP A 18 9.31 3.17 -14.57
C ASP A 18 8.56 2.06 -13.81
N SER A 19 8.33 0.93 -14.49
CA SER A 19 7.71 -0.26 -13.92
C SER A 19 8.71 -1.14 -13.17
N THR A 20 10.02 -0.86 -13.30
CA THR A 20 11.07 -1.67 -12.69
C THR A 20 11.14 -1.43 -11.18
N VAL A 21 10.67 -0.29 -10.68
CA VAL A 21 10.76 0.12 -9.27
C VAL A 21 9.58 -0.32 -8.40
N CYS A 22 8.58 -1.02 -8.95
CA CYS A 22 7.41 -1.47 -8.18
C CYS A 22 6.99 -2.91 -8.44
N LYS A 23 6.26 -3.47 -7.49
CA LYS A 23 5.55 -4.75 -7.58
C LYS A 23 4.06 -4.53 -7.36
N GLU A 24 3.24 -5.31 -8.06
CA GLU A 24 1.79 -5.34 -7.80
C GLU A 24 1.52 -6.03 -6.46
N THR A 25 0.59 -5.45 -5.69
CA THR A 25 0.11 -5.98 -4.42
C THR A 25 -1.40 -5.81 -4.33
N PRO A 26 -2.08 -6.45 -3.36
CA PRO A 26 -3.51 -6.25 -3.17
C PRO A 26 -3.93 -4.80 -2.91
N ILE A 27 -3.03 -3.92 -2.48
CA ILE A 27 -3.31 -2.50 -2.24
C ILE A 27 -2.82 -1.58 -3.37
N GLY A 28 -2.33 -2.14 -4.48
CA GLY A 28 -1.84 -1.39 -5.65
C GLY A 28 -0.36 -1.63 -5.90
N PHE A 29 0.36 -0.63 -6.39
CA PHE A 29 1.79 -0.74 -6.65
C PHE A 29 2.59 -0.35 -5.41
N MET A 30 3.37 -1.29 -4.88
CA MET A 30 4.33 -1.03 -3.81
C MET A 30 5.76 -1.00 -4.34
N PRO A 31 6.68 -0.30 -3.65
CA PRO A 31 8.10 -0.36 -3.99
C PRO A 31 8.63 -1.80 -3.96
N LYS A 32 9.59 -2.11 -4.84
CA LYS A 32 10.41 -3.32 -4.68
C LYS A 32 11.45 -3.09 -3.58
N ASP A 33 11.95 -4.18 -3.02
CA ASP A 33 12.93 -4.14 -1.92
C ASP A 33 14.24 -3.44 -2.35
N ASP A 34 14.55 -3.42 -3.64
CA ASP A 34 15.73 -2.79 -4.28
C ASP A 34 15.43 -1.44 -4.96
N SER A 35 14.22 -0.89 -4.78
CA SER A 35 13.79 0.33 -5.47
C SER A 35 14.26 1.64 -4.82
N PHE A 36 14.78 1.55 -3.59
CA PHE A 36 15.36 2.66 -2.85
C PHE A 36 16.88 2.56 -2.84
N ASP A 37 17.55 3.70 -3.05
CA ASP A 37 18.92 3.84 -2.58
C ASP A 37 18.88 3.88 -1.05
N LEU A 38 19.61 3.00 -0.39
CA LEU A 38 19.71 2.92 1.08
C LEU A 38 21.14 3.18 1.56
N GLU A 39 22.02 3.68 0.68
CA GLU A 39 23.37 4.05 1.06
C GLU A 39 23.35 5.08 2.20
N GLY A 40 24.12 4.78 3.25
CA GLY A 40 24.21 5.60 4.46
C GLY A 40 23.10 5.37 5.50
N LEU A 41 22.07 4.55 5.20
CA LEU A 41 21.05 4.16 6.16
C LEU A 41 21.49 2.91 6.95
N GLN A 42 21.34 2.96 8.28
CA GLN A 42 21.51 1.79 9.14
C GLN A 42 20.18 1.04 9.23
N ILE A 43 19.83 0.31 8.16
CA ILE A 43 18.63 -0.52 8.10
C ILE A 43 18.99 -1.91 7.55
N SER A 44 18.51 -2.93 8.23
CA SER A 44 18.67 -4.34 7.84
C SER A 44 17.70 -4.71 6.73
N LYS A 45 18.00 -5.81 6.04
CA LYS A 45 17.10 -6.36 5.01
C LYS A 45 15.76 -6.80 5.63
N GLU A 46 15.81 -7.34 6.83
CA GLU A 46 14.66 -7.82 7.59
C GLU A 46 13.72 -6.65 7.93
N GLU A 47 14.27 -5.52 8.37
CA GLU A 47 13.47 -4.30 8.63
C GLU A 47 12.81 -3.77 7.35
N ILE A 48 13.49 -3.79 6.20
CA ILE A 48 12.89 -3.39 4.92
C ILE A 48 11.75 -4.33 4.53
N GLN A 49 11.94 -5.64 4.70
CA GLN A 49 10.92 -6.64 4.40
C GLN A 49 9.69 -6.48 5.29
N GLU A 50 9.90 -6.18 6.58
CA GLU A 50 8.83 -5.90 7.52
C GLU A 50 8.07 -4.62 7.15
N LEU A 51 8.77 -3.54 6.78
CA LEU A 51 8.17 -2.27 6.34
C LEU A 51 7.25 -2.42 5.12
N PHE A 52 7.56 -3.35 4.22
CA PHE A 52 6.76 -3.62 3.02
C PHE A 52 5.89 -4.87 3.13
N SER A 53 5.77 -5.45 4.32
CA SER A 53 4.93 -6.62 4.56
C SER A 53 3.45 -6.25 4.48
N LEU A 54 2.64 -7.21 4.01
CA LEU A 54 1.18 -7.09 3.96
C LEU A 54 0.57 -8.29 4.67
N ASP A 55 0.20 -8.11 5.93
CA ASP A 55 -0.54 -9.14 6.66
C ASP A 55 -2.00 -9.19 6.18
N LYS A 56 -2.40 -10.33 5.63
CA LYS A 56 -3.73 -10.54 5.03
C LYS A 56 -4.84 -10.34 6.06
N ASN A 57 -4.69 -10.84 7.28
CA ASN A 57 -5.72 -10.78 8.29
C ASN A 57 -5.91 -9.34 8.79
N PHE A 58 -4.81 -8.63 9.02
CA PHE A 58 -4.79 -7.21 9.35
C PHE A 58 -5.56 -6.40 8.30
N TRP A 59 -5.23 -6.57 7.02
CA TRP A 59 -5.90 -5.81 5.95
C TRP A 59 -7.38 -6.15 5.79
N LEU A 60 -7.77 -7.42 5.94
CA LEU A 60 -9.18 -7.81 5.88
C LEU A 60 -10.00 -7.22 7.03
N ASN A 61 -9.38 -7.06 8.21
CA ASN A 61 -9.97 -6.38 9.36
C ASN A 61 -10.04 -4.86 9.13
N GLU A 62 -8.95 -4.24 8.67
CA GLU A 62 -8.90 -2.81 8.35
C GLU A 62 -9.96 -2.42 7.31
N LEU A 63 -10.19 -3.26 6.29
CA LEU A 63 -11.26 -3.03 5.30
C LEU A 63 -12.67 -3.08 5.91
N ASN A 64 -12.88 -3.88 6.97
CA ASN A 64 -14.15 -3.86 7.71
C ASN A 64 -14.26 -2.57 8.53
N ASP A 65 -13.18 -2.14 9.18
CA ASP A 65 -13.17 -0.94 10.01
C ASP A 65 -13.39 0.33 9.17
N ILE A 66 -12.76 0.43 7.99
CA ILE A 66 -12.99 1.52 7.03
C ILE A 66 -14.44 1.52 6.55
N LYS A 67 -15.02 0.34 6.27
CA LYS A 67 -16.42 0.24 5.88
C LYS A 67 -17.35 0.72 6.99
N ASN A 68 -17.11 0.29 8.23
CA ASN A 68 -17.88 0.71 9.40
C ASN A 68 -17.76 2.23 9.61
N TYR A 69 -16.56 2.79 9.44
CA TYR A 69 -16.34 4.23 9.53
C TYR A 69 -17.18 5.00 8.49
N PHE A 70 -17.20 4.55 7.24
CA PHE A 70 -18.05 5.18 6.22
C PHE A 70 -19.52 5.06 6.54
N GLU A 71 -20.00 3.92 7.03
CA GLU A 71 -21.39 3.72 7.40
C GLU A 71 -21.82 4.58 8.61
N GLU A 72 -20.96 4.73 9.61
CA GLU A 72 -21.25 5.47 10.85
C GLU A 72 -21.14 6.99 10.67
N TYR A 73 -20.10 7.48 9.99
CA TYR A 73 -19.76 8.92 9.98
C TYR A 73 -20.12 9.64 8.68
N VAL A 74 -20.25 8.92 7.56
CA VAL A 74 -20.51 9.53 6.24
C VAL A 74 -21.86 9.09 5.66
N SER A 75 -22.25 7.85 5.95
CA SER A 75 -23.53 7.22 5.61
C SER A 75 -23.93 7.51 4.16
N ASP A 76 -25.12 8.09 3.94
CA ASP A 76 -25.73 8.41 2.64
C ASP A 76 -24.86 9.28 1.71
N SER A 77 -23.79 9.91 2.20
CA SER A 77 -22.88 10.72 1.39
C SER A 77 -21.73 9.93 0.76
N THR A 78 -21.58 8.63 1.08
CA THR A 78 -20.49 7.80 0.54
C THR A 78 -20.83 7.33 -0.87
N PRO A 79 -20.05 7.70 -1.91
CA PRO A 79 -20.29 7.21 -3.27
C PRO A 79 -20.16 5.68 -3.36
N GLN A 80 -21.00 5.05 -4.18
CA GLN A 80 -20.98 3.60 -4.37
C GLN A 80 -19.61 3.11 -4.89
N GLU A 81 -18.89 3.94 -5.63
CA GLU A 81 -17.56 3.68 -6.14
C GLU A 81 -16.55 3.40 -5.01
N ILE A 82 -16.69 4.04 -3.85
CA ILE A 82 -15.81 3.79 -2.69
C ILE A 82 -16.02 2.38 -2.16
N TYR A 83 -17.27 1.95 -1.98
CA TYR A 83 -17.58 0.58 -1.57
C TYR A 83 -17.10 -0.45 -2.59
N ASN A 84 -17.21 -0.14 -3.88
CA ASN A 84 -16.70 -0.99 -4.94
C ASN A 84 -15.16 -1.13 -4.85
N GLN A 85 -14.44 -0.07 -4.53
CA GLN A 85 -12.99 -0.14 -4.31
C GLN A 85 -12.62 -0.96 -3.07
N LEU A 86 -13.34 -0.82 -1.96
CA LEU A 86 -13.12 -1.64 -0.76
C LEU A 86 -13.33 -3.14 -1.06
N ASN A 87 -14.40 -3.48 -1.77
CA ASN A 87 -14.66 -4.85 -2.19
C ASN A 87 -13.58 -5.37 -3.16
N ALA A 88 -13.13 -4.54 -4.10
CA ALA A 88 -12.04 -4.91 -5.01
C ALA A 88 -10.72 -5.18 -4.28
N ILE A 89 -10.37 -4.39 -3.26
CA ILE A 89 -9.18 -4.65 -2.42
C ILE A 89 -9.37 -5.97 -1.66
N ARG A 90 -10.54 -6.19 -1.06
CA ARG A 90 -10.88 -7.44 -0.33
C ARG A 90 -10.69 -8.67 -1.21
N GLU A 91 -11.26 -8.67 -2.42
CA GLU A 91 -11.10 -9.78 -3.36
C GLU A 91 -9.64 -10.06 -3.73
N ARG A 92 -8.81 -9.01 -3.85
CA ARG A 92 -7.37 -9.18 -4.14
C ARG A 92 -6.66 -9.86 -2.98
N PHE A 93 -6.97 -9.49 -1.73
CA PHE A 93 -6.42 -10.15 -0.55
C PHE A 93 -6.91 -11.60 -0.40
N GLU A 94 -8.17 -11.88 -0.73
CA GLU A 94 -8.71 -13.23 -0.68
C GLU A 94 -8.04 -14.15 -1.71
N LYS A 95 -7.75 -13.64 -2.91
CA LYS A 95 -7.06 -14.35 -4.01
C LYS A 95 -5.55 -14.49 -3.82
N SER A 96 -4.89 -13.58 -3.10
CA SER A 96 -3.48 -13.74 -2.72
C SER A 96 -3.36 -14.85 -1.67
N ASN A 97 -2.73 -15.96 -2.06
CA ASN A 97 -2.33 -17.07 -1.16
C ASN A 97 -1.20 -16.64 -0.25
#